data_AF-A0A3E4M0S1-F1
#
_entry.id   AF-A0A3E4M0S1-F1
#
_cell.length_a   1.000
_cell.length_b   1.000
_cell.length_c   1.000
_cell.angle_alpha   90.00
_cell.angle_beta   90.00
_cell.angle_gamma   90.00
#
_symmetry.space_group_name_H-M   'P 1'
#
loop_
_entity.id
_entity.type
_entity.pdbx_description
1 polymer ?
#
loop_
_entity_poly.entity_id
_entity_poly.type
_entity_poly.pdbx_seq_one_letter_code
_entity_poly.pdbx_strand_id
1 'polypeptide(L)'
;MDIDEFDLPNPFFDYRVGKGFPGLRGVKEFNNPKECVDRLEILLRNPLNRNKKNMTDPIWWLRGSSNNEISSFERLDSERFLVDGKQLKVKKIVVYSSLAYYKKFVYVETSPEEATGLYEEMAQE
;
A
#
# COMPACT_ATOMS: atom_id res chain seq x y z
N MET A 1 -6.64 19.13 3.80
CA MET A 1 -6.54 17.65 3.62
C MET A 1 -5.98 17.06 4.91
N ASP A 2 -6.19 15.78 5.19
CA ASP A 2 -5.70 15.16 6.43
C ASP A 2 -4.19 15.32 6.64
N ILE A 3 -3.42 15.36 5.55
CA ILE A 3 -1.98 15.60 5.60
C ILE A 3 -1.57 16.96 6.18
N ASP A 4 -2.44 17.97 6.10
CA ASP A 4 -2.11 19.34 6.53
C ASP A 4 -2.00 19.40 8.06
N GLU A 5 -2.60 18.43 8.76
CA GLU A 5 -2.57 18.27 10.23
C GLU A 5 -1.24 17.69 10.76
N PHE A 6 -0.33 17.26 9.88
CA PHE A 6 0.91 16.57 10.27
C PHE A 6 2.15 17.21 9.68
N ASP A 7 3.19 17.42 10.50
CA ASP A 7 4.47 17.97 10.04
C ASP A 7 5.60 16.94 10.01
N LEU A 8 5.27 15.67 10.28
CA LEU A 8 6.21 14.55 10.28
C LEU A 8 5.62 13.33 9.55
N PRO A 9 6.41 12.61 8.74
CA PRO A 9 5.96 11.43 7.99
C PRO A 9 5.38 10.30 8.85
N ASN A 10 6.04 9.94 9.96
CA ASN A 10 5.66 8.78 10.76
C ASN A 10 4.29 8.96 11.46
N PRO A 11 3.97 10.09 12.11
CA PRO A 11 2.62 10.36 12.59
C PRO A 11 1.54 10.39 11.49
N PHE A 12 1.87 10.93 10.31
CA PHE A 12 0.95 10.91 9.17
C PHE A 12 0.64 9.47 8.72
N PHE A 13 1.67 8.64 8.58
CA PHE A 13 1.49 7.24 8.23
C PHE A 13 0.73 6.46 9.30
N ASP A 14 1.04 6.70 10.59
CA ASP A 14 0.31 6.12 11.73
C ASP A 14 -1.19 6.44 11.68
N TYR A 15 -1.54 7.69 11.41
CA TYR A 15 -2.90 8.13 11.21
C TYR A 15 -3.59 7.40 10.04
N ARG A 16 -2.92 7.30 8.88
CA ARG A 16 -3.46 6.60 7.70
C ARG A 16 -3.67 5.12 7.95
N VAL A 17 -2.76 4.46 8.67
CA VAL A 17 -2.95 3.07 9.13
C VAL A 17 -4.16 2.99 10.07
N GLY A 18 -4.32 3.94 10.99
CA GLY A 18 -5.49 4.00 11.88
C GLY A 18 -6.83 4.16 11.14
N LYS A 19 -6.84 4.86 10.00
CA LYS A 19 -8.04 5.01 9.14
C LYS A 19 -8.31 3.77 8.30
N GLY A 20 -7.28 3.17 7.70
CA GLY A 20 -7.42 1.95 6.89
C GLY A 20 -7.69 0.69 7.73
N PHE A 21 -7.22 0.66 8.97
CA PHE A 21 -7.26 -0.53 9.83
C PHE A 21 -7.71 -0.20 11.26
N PRO A 22 -8.96 0.26 11.44
CA PRO A 22 -9.43 0.73 12.74
C PRO A 22 -9.43 -0.40 13.78
N GLY A 23 -8.97 -0.09 14.99
CA GLY A 23 -8.97 -1.00 16.14
C GLY A 23 -7.92 -2.13 16.08
N LEU A 24 -7.03 -2.14 15.09
CA LEU A 24 -6.03 -3.20 14.95
C LEU A 24 -4.87 -3.01 15.93
N ARG A 25 -4.64 -4.04 16.76
CA ARG A 25 -3.45 -4.20 17.62
C ARG A 25 -2.81 -5.56 17.34
N GLY A 26 -1.48 -5.60 17.21
CA GLY A 26 -0.76 -6.83 16.86
C GLY A 26 -0.84 -7.12 15.35
N VAL A 27 -0.91 -8.40 14.99
CA VAL A 27 -0.98 -8.87 13.59
C VAL A 27 -2.43 -9.21 13.25
N LYS A 28 -2.88 -8.81 12.05
CA LYS A 28 -4.14 -9.28 11.48
C LYS A 28 -3.98 -9.54 9.98
N GLU A 29 -4.54 -10.65 9.54
CA GLU A 29 -4.63 -11.02 8.13
C GLU A 29 -5.99 -10.68 7.56
N PHE A 30 -6.02 -10.23 6.31
CA PHE A 30 -7.23 -10.01 5.53
C PHE A 30 -7.08 -10.76 4.21
N ASN A 31 -8.00 -11.68 3.96
CA ASN A 31 -7.96 -12.60 2.82
C ASN A 31 -9.07 -12.34 1.79
N ASN A 32 -9.95 -11.37 2.04
CA ASN A 32 -10.95 -10.93 1.08
C ASN A 32 -10.33 -9.84 0.18
N PRO A 33 -10.16 -10.07 -1.14
CA PRO A 33 -9.49 -9.12 -2.01
C PRO A 33 -10.15 -7.73 -2.04
N LYS A 34 -11.49 -7.67 -2.07
CA LYS A 34 -12.24 -6.40 -2.01
C LYS A 34 -11.94 -5.65 -0.73
N GLU A 35 -11.98 -6.35 0.40
CA GLU A 35 -11.65 -5.78 1.70
C GLU A 35 -10.23 -5.21 1.74
N CYS A 36 -9.28 -5.88 1.08
CA CYS A 36 -7.90 -5.44 0.97
C CYS A 36 -7.78 -4.15 0.15
N VAL A 37 -8.38 -4.11 -1.04
CA VAL A 37 -8.37 -2.93 -1.92
C VAL A 37 -9.03 -1.74 -1.23
N ASP A 38 -10.20 -1.95 -0.59
CA ASP A 38 -10.93 -0.90 0.15
C ASP A 38 -10.03 -0.26 1.24
N ARG A 39 -9.18 -1.04 1.91
CA ARG A 39 -8.29 -0.56 2.99
C ARG A 39 -7.04 0.12 2.46
N LEU A 40 -6.45 -0.44 1.41
CA LEU A 40 -5.29 0.16 0.74
C LEU A 40 -5.64 1.51 0.11
N GLU A 41 -6.85 1.63 -0.46
CA GLU A 41 -7.39 2.88 -0.99
C GLU A 41 -7.47 3.97 0.08
N ILE A 42 -7.89 3.62 1.31
CA ILE A 42 -7.91 4.58 2.43
C ILE A 42 -6.49 4.93 2.90
N LEU A 43 -5.62 3.93 3.05
CA LEU A 43 -4.24 4.10 3.50
C LEU A 43 -3.46 5.04 2.56
N LEU A 44 -3.55 4.78 1.26
CA LEU A 44 -2.76 5.38 0.19
C LEU A 44 -3.53 6.45 -0.60
N ARG A 45 -4.66 6.95 -0.09
CA ARG A 45 -5.40 8.05 -0.73
C ARG A 45 -4.50 9.28 -0.91
N ASN A 46 -4.66 9.99 -2.01
CA ASN A 46 -3.98 11.27 -2.16
C ASN A 46 -4.47 12.28 -1.12
N PRO A 47 -3.57 13.14 -0.58
CA PRO A 47 -2.16 13.28 -0.94
C PRO A 47 -1.25 12.28 -0.19
N LEU A 48 -0.18 11.82 -0.86
CA LEU A 48 0.77 10.82 -0.34
C LEU A 48 2.00 11.40 0.39
N ASN A 49 2.14 12.73 0.43
CA ASN A 49 3.12 13.57 1.17
C ASN A 49 4.20 14.33 0.39
N ARG A 50 4.39 13.99 -0.89
CA ARG A 50 5.42 14.55 -1.78
C ARG A 50 5.48 16.08 -1.90
N ASN A 51 4.41 16.81 -1.56
CA ASN A 51 4.29 18.24 -1.83
C ASN A 51 4.24 19.13 -0.56
N LYS A 52 4.40 18.57 0.65
CA LYS A 52 4.32 19.35 1.90
C LYS A 52 5.71 19.60 2.50
N LYS A 53 5.99 20.87 2.85
CA LYS A 53 7.21 21.28 3.57
C LYS A 53 7.35 20.49 4.88
N ASN A 54 8.55 20.01 5.18
CA ASN A 54 8.88 19.14 6.33
C ASN A 54 8.36 17.69 6.26
N MET A 55 7.70 17.29 5.17
CA MET A 55 7.32 15.88 4.97
C MET A 55 8.19 15.23 3.90
N THR A 56 9.47 15.03 4.27
CA THR A 56 10.54 14.63 3.36
C THR A 56 10.58 13.13 3.08
N ASP A 57 10.09 12.29 4.00
CA ASP A 57 10.13 10.83 3.81
C ASP A 57 8.80 10.35 3.22
N PRO A 58 8.81 9.61 2.09
CA PRO A 58 7.61 9.08 1.49
C PRO A 58 7.08 7.86 2.27
N ILE A 59 5.89 7.40 1.89
CA ILE A 59 5.46 6.05 2.24
C ILE A 59 6.27 5.07 1.38
N TRP A 60 7.05 4.20 2.03
CA TRP A 60 7.96 3.27 1.36
C TRP A 60 7.28 1.95 0.99
N TRP A 61 7.54 1.50 -0.23
CA TRP A 61 7.23 0.16 -0.73
C TRP A 61 8.52 -0.65 -0.93
N LEU A 62 8.75 -1.58 0.00
CA LEU A 62 9.89 -2.48 -0.02
C LEU A 62 9.55 -3.71 -0.89
N ARG A 63 10.31 -3.93 -1.97
CA ARG A 63 10.15 -5.09 -2.85
C ARG A 63 11.51 -5.63 -3.27
N GLY A 64 11.82 -6.86 -2.87
CA GLY A 64 13.13 -7.46 -3.10
C GLY A 64 14.23 -6.64 -2.43
N SER A 65 15.25 -6.23 -3.20
CA SER A 65 16.36 -5.39 -2.75
C SER A 65 16.11 -3.88 -2.93
N SER A 66 14.90 -3.46 -3.32
CA SER A 66 14.58 -2.08 -3.62
C SER A 66 13.67 -1.44 -2.57
N ASN A 67 13.97 -0.17 -2.25
CA ASN A 67 13.13 0.70 -1.43
C ASN A 67 12.53 1.77 -2.35
N ASN A 68 11.28 1.59 -2.77
CA ASN A 68 10.62 2.51 -3.69
C ASN A 68 9.71 3.47 -2.91
N GLU A 69 9.66 4.75 -3.30
CA GLU A 69 8.61 5.64 -2.85
C GLU A 69 7.27 5.27 -3.50
N ILE A 70 6.17 5.39 -2.78
CA ILE A 70 4.83 5.34 -3.37
C ILE A 70 4.42 6.76 -3.75
N SER A 71 4.32 7.03 -5.04
CA SER A 71 3.94 8.35 -5.57
C SER A 71 2.48 8.43 -6.02
N SER A 72 1.86 7.29 -6.30
CA SER A 72 0.47 7.19 -6.75
C SER A 72 -0.16 5.86 -6.37
N PHE A 73 -1.46 5.91 -6.09
CA PHE A 73 -2.30 4.74 -5.87
C PHE A 73 -3.66 4.98 -6.52
N GLU A 74 -4.14 4.01 -7.29
CA GLU A 74 -5.45 4.05 -7.92
C GLU A 74 -6.12 2.68 -7.85
N ARG A 75 -7.38 2.65 -7.43
CA ARG A 75 -8.20 1.45 -7.49
C ARG A 75 -8.63 1.19 -8.93
N LEU A 76 -8.44 -0.04 -9.40
CA LEU A 76 -8.97 -0.47 -10.70
C LEU A 76 -10.33 -1.16 -10.55
N ASP A 77 -10.44 -2.10 -9.61
CA ASP A 77 -11.68 -2.84 -9.35
C ASP A 77 -11.71 -3.40 -7.90
N SER A 78 -12.42 -4.52 -7.67
CA SER A 78 -12.49 -5.16 -6.36
C SER A 78 -11.25 -5.96 -5.96
N GLU A 79 -10.36 -6.32 -6.90
CA GLU A 79 -9.19 -7.16 -6.62
C GLU A 79 -7.89 -6.54 -7.11
N ARG A 80 -7.97 -5.48 -7.93
CA ARG A 80 -6.80 -4.87 -8.57
C ARG A 80 -6.67 -3.38 -8.23
N PHE A 81 -5.41 -2.96 -8.16
CA PHE A 81 -5.02 -1.56 -8.00
C PHE A 81 -3.74 -1.27 -8.81
N LEU A 82 -3.53 0.00 -9.13
CA LEU A 82 -2.28 0.54 -9.64
C LEU A 82 -1.50 1.17 -8.50
N VAL A 83 -0.20 0.88 -8.45
CA VAL A 83 0.76 1.59 -7.62
C VAL A 83 1.95 1.99 -8.48
N ASP A 84 2.16 3.29 -8.65
CA ASP A 84 3.22 3.84 -9.53
C ASP A 84 3.24 3.22 -10.93
N GLY A 85 2.05 3.11 -11.54
CA GLY A 85 1.86 2.52 -12.87
C GLY A 85 1.97 0.99 -12.92
N LYS A 86 2.22 0.30 -11.80
CA LYS A 86 2.25 -1.16 -11.73
C LYS A 86 0.87 -1.68 -11.32
N GLN A 87 0.23 -2.44 -12.21
CA GLN A 87 -1.00 -3.17 -11.90
C GLN A 87 -0.67 -4.38 -11.03
N LEU A 88 -1.42 -4.55 -9.95
CA LEU A 88 -1.29 -5.68 -9.04
C LEU A 88 -2.66 -6.23 -8.68
N LYS A 89 -2.82 -7.55 -8.79
CA LYS A 89 -3.96 -8.30 -8.24
C LYS A 89 -3.68 -8.73 -6.80
N VAL A 90 -4.43 -8.20 -5.83
CA VAL A 90 -4.25 -8.53 -4.42
C VAL A 90 -4.77 -9.93 -4.10
N LYS A 91 -4.00 -10.67 -3.31
CA LYS A 91 -4.39 -11.97 -2.75
C LYS A 91 -4.76 -11.86 -1.28
N LYS A 92 -3.89 -11.23 -0.50
CA LYS A 92 -4.12 -10.96 0.92
C LYS A 92 -3.27 -9.78 1.39
N ILE A 93 -3.64 -9.21 2.52
CA ILE A 93 -2.79 -8.26 3.25
C ILE A 93 -2.59 -8.72 4.69
N VAL A 94 -1.40 -8.50 5.23
CA VAL A 94 -1.07 -8.74 6.63
C VAL A 94 -0.61 -7.43 7.24
N VAL A 95 -1.27 -7.00 8.30
CA VAL A 95 -1.03 -5.71 8.92
C VAL A 95 -0.52 -5.93 10.32
N TYR A 96 0.59 -5.28 10.65
CA TYR A 96 1.11 -5.18 12.00
C TYR A 96 0.95 -3.76 12.53
N SER A 97 0.31 -3.62 13.68
CA SER A 97 0.11 -2.34 14.36
C SER A 97 0.52 -2.43 15.84
N SER A 98 1.59 -1.70 16.19
CA SER A 98 2.04 -1.52 17.57
C SER A 98 1.38 -0.29 18.22
N LEU A 99 1.53 -0.15 19.55
CA LEU A 99 1.25 1.10 20.26
C LEU A 99 2.24 2.22 19.90
N ALA A 100 3.43 1.87 19.41
CA ALA A 100 4.40 2.84 18.92
C ALA A 100 4.07 3.26 17.48
N TYR A 101 3.88 4.55 17.24
CA TYR A 101 3.46 5.11 15.94
C TYR A 101 4.39 4.75 14.77
N TYR A 102 5.69 4.58 15.03
CA TYR A 102 6.70 4.26 14.01
C TYR A 102 6.87 2.75 13.74
N LYS A 103 6.12 1.88 14.43
CA LYS A 103 6.20 0.41 14.28
C LYS A 103 4.91 -0.14 13.67
N LYS A 104 4.65 0.24 12.42
CA LYS A 104 3.49 -0.21 11.64
C LYS A 104 3.91 -0.66 10.26
N PHE A 105 3.38 -1.81 9.83
CA PHE A 105 3.74 -2.43 8.55
C PHE A 105 2.50 -3.02 7.89
N VAL A 106 2.41 -2.88 6.57
CA VAL A 106 1.37 -3.50 5.75
C VAL A 106 2.07 -4.33 4.69
N TYR A 107 1.94 -5.64 4.78
CA TYR A 107 2.42 -6.59 3.78
C TYR A 107 1.29 -6.85 2.79
N VAL A 108 1.60 -6.79 1.50
CA VAL A 108 0.66 -7.06 0.42
C VAL A 108 1.18 -8.25 -0.36
N GLU A 109 0.42 -9.35 -0.35
CA GLU A 109 0.67 -10.50 -1.21
C GLU A 109 -0.21 -10.38 -2.45
N THR A 110 0.39 -10.59 -3.62
CA THR A 110 -0.28 -10.46 -4.92
C THR A 110 -0.31 -11.79 -5.64
N SER A 111 -1.38 -12.02 -6.40
CA SER A 111 -1.50 -13.16 -7.30
C SER A 111 -0.78 -12.87 -8.63
N PRO A 112 -0.28 -13.91 -9.34
CA PRO A 112 0.10 -13.75 -10.74
C PRO A 112 -1.13 -13.33 -11.56
N GLU A 113 -0.90 -12.55 -12.60
CA GLU A 113 -1.92 -12.20 -13.60
C GLU A 113 -1.62 -12.91 -14.92
N GLU A 114 -2.66 -13.09 -15.73
CA GLU A 114 -2.52 -13.71 -17.04
C GLU A 114 -1.63 -12.87 -17.94
N ALA A 115 -0.79 -13.55 -18.73
CA ALA A 115 0.03 -12.90 -19.72
C ALA A 115 -0.87 -12.18 -20.74
N THR A 116 -0.45 -10.99 -21.17
CA THR A 116 -1.21 -10.20 -22.15
C THR A 116 -1.12 -10.75 -23.57
N GLY A 117 -0.25 -11.75 -23.82
CA GLY A 117 0.05 -12.28 -25.15
C GLY A 117 0.83 -11.32 -26.05
N LEU A 118 1.26 -10.15 -25.55
CA LEU A 118 2.09 -9.19 -26.31
C LEU A 118 3.50 -9.71 -26.60
N TYR A 119 3.99 -10.62 -25.76
CA TYR A 119 5.28 -11.28 -25.93
C TYR A 119 5.02 -12.77 -26.07
N GLU A 120 5.65 -13.41 -27.06
CA GLU A 120 5.62 -14.86 -27.20
C GLU A 120 6.19 -15.50 -25.94
N GLU A 121 5.48 -16.48 -25.39
CA GLU A 121 6.00 -17.28 -24.29
C GLU A 121 7.24 -18.02 -24.82
N MET A 122 8.42 -17.68 -24.31
CA MET A 122 9.61 -18.48 -24.60
C MET A 122 9.37 -19.85 -23.98
N ALA A 123 9.03 -20.83 -24.82
CA ALA A 123 8.95 -22.22 -24.41
C ALA A 123 10.32 -22.62 -23.84
N GLN A 124 10.35 -23.01 -22.57
CA GLN A 124 11.54 -23.61 -21.98
C GLN A 124 11.64 -25.05 -22.53
N GLU A 125 12.67 -25.31 -23.34
CA GLU A 125 13.13 -26.67 -23.68
C GLU A 125 13.75 -27.37 -22.47
#